data_AF-A0A524E664-F1
#
_entry.id   AF-A0A524E664-F1
#
_cell.length_a   1.000
_cell.length_b   1.000
_cell.length_c   1.000
_cell.angle_alpha   90.00
_cell.angle_beta   90.00
_cell.angle_gamma   90.00
#
_symmetry.space_group_name_H-M   'P 1'
#
loop_
_entity.id
_entity.type
_entity.pdbx_description
1 polymer ?
#
loop_
_entity_poly.entity_id
_entity_poly.type
_entity_poly.pdbx_seq_one_letter_code
_entity_poly.pdbx_strand_id
1 'polypeptide(L)'
;MPLKDKEKRERMSLDYRLIGFIGSLLLIISEFLPWFSNTFSLVDIFILYSIIKFERAFLYLYPFVSGIICLIGSLLIMYDIEYRINSVIISFIGLGFLTIFLFEIIPAEVNYLPHIQIGFYVCISGFIAIIFGIIMSLMIKE
;
A
#
# COMPACT_ATOMS: atom_id res chain seq x y z
N MET A 1 -24.03 -4.59 33.73
CA MET A 1 -23.53 -3.56 32.80
C MET A 1 -22.24 -3.87 32.02
N PRO A 2 -21.56 -5.05 32.09
CA PRO A 2 -20.30 -5.26 31.34
C PRO A 2 -20.50 -5.64 29.85
N LEU A 3 -21.72 -6.01 29.44
CA LEU A 3 -22.02 -6.45 28.07
C LEU A 3 -22.08 -5.30 27.05
N LYS A 4 -22.47 -4.09 27.49
CA LYS A 4 -22.58 -2.91 26.62
C LYS A 4 -21.21 -2.32 26.25
N ASP A 5 -20.20 -2.49 27.10
CA ASP A 5 -18.84 -2.03 26.84
C ASP A 5 -18.04 -2.98 25.94
N LYS A 6 -18.34 -4.29 25.97
CA LYS A 6 -17.79 -5.26 25.01
C LYS A 6 -18.26 -4.98 23.58
N GLU A 7 -19.58 -4.83 23.37
CA GLU A 7 -20.13 -4.50 22.06
C GLU A 7 -19.69 -3.11 21.55
N LYS A 8 -19.39 -2.17 22.45
CA LYS A 8 -18.90 -0.83 22.07
C LYS A 8 -17.41 -0.86 21.70
N ARG A 9 -16.59 -1.71 22.33
CA ARG A 9 -15.21 -2.01 21.88
C ARG A 9 -15.20 -2.71 20.52
N GLU A 10 -16.08 -3.69 20.31
CA GLU A 10 -16.22 -4.44 19.05
C GLU A 10 -16.83 -3.61 17.91
N ARG A 11 -17.63 -2.58 18.21
CA ARG A 11 -18.15 -1.65 17.18
C ARG A 11 -17.25 -0.44 16.91
N MET A 12 -16.46 -0.01 17.90
CA MET A 12 -15.43 1.02 17.69
C MET A 12 -14.16 0.44 17.04
N SER A 13 -13.97 -0.89 17.10
CA SER A 13 -13.15 -1.64 16.13
C SER A 13 -13.87 -1.76 14.78
N LEU A 14 -14.38 -0.64 14.24
CA LEU A 14 -14.60 -0.54 12.80
C LEU A 14 -13.22 -0.79 12.19
N ASP A 15 -13.12 -1.98 11.60
CA ASP A 15 -12.00 -2.90 11.74
C ASP A 15 -10.70 -2.23 11.27
N TYR A 16 -9.80 -1.82 12.17
CA TYR A 16 -8.51 -1.26 11.78
C TYR A 16 -7.72 -2.22 10.87
N ARG A 17 -8.03 -3.53 10.96
CA ARG A 17 -7.57 -4.60 10.07
C ARG A 17 -8.01 -4.35 8.63
N LEU A 18 -9.25 -3.89 8.41
CA LEU A 18 -9.76 -3.51 7.08
C LEU A 18 -9.02 -2.30 6.51
N ILE A 19 -8.50 -1.38 7.32
CA ILE A 19 -7.76 -0.21 6.82
C ILE A 19 -6.48 -0.65 6.09
N GLY A 20 -5.71 -1.55 6.69
CA GLY A 20 -4.50 -2.11 6.04
C GLY A 20 -4.83 -2.87 4.76
N PHE A 21 -5.93 -3.63 4.78
CA PHE A 21 -6.41 -4.37 3.61
C PHE A 21 -6.85 -3.43 2.47
N ILE A 22 -7.67 -2.42 2.76
CA ILE A 22 -8.09 -1.41 1.79
C ILE A 22 -6.87 -0.67 1.24
N GLY A 23 -5.93 -0.28 2.10
CA GLY A 23 -4.70 0.39 1.66
C GLY A 23 -3.88 -0.46 0.69
N SER A 24 -3.79 -1.76 0.96
CA SER A 24 -3.10 -2.74 0.10
C SER A 24 -3.81 -2.89 -1.26
N LEU A 25 -5.14 -2.94 -1.27
CA LEU A 25 -5.91 -2.96 -2.52
C LEU A 25 -5.77 -1.67 -3.32
N LEU A 26 -5.75 -0.51 -2.66
CA LEU A 26 -5.53 0.78 -3.33
C LEU A 26 -4.16 0.82 -4.03
N LEU A 27 -3.12 0.28 -3.40
CA LEU A 27 -1.79 0.15 -4.01
C LEU A 27 -1.77 -0.79 -5.22
N ILE A 28 -2.51 -1.90 -5.17
CA ILE A 28 -2.62 -2.80 -6.32
C ILE A 28 -3.39 -2.13 -7.46
N ILE A 29 -4.51 -1.48 -7.15
CA ILE A 29 -5.37 -0.81 -8.14
C ILE A 29 -4.65 0.38 -8.77
N SER A 30 -3.85 1.13 -8.00
CA SER A 30 -3.13 2.29 -8.51
C SER A 30 -2.22 1.95 -9.67
N GLU A 31 -1.62 0.76 -9.68
CA GLU A 31 -0.74 0.26 -10.75
C GLU A 31 -1.40 0.32 -12.13
N PHE A 32 -2.70 0.04 -12.21
CA PHE A 32 -3.49 -0.04 -13.45
C PHE A 32 -4.15 1.29 -13.83
N LEU A 33 -4.02 2.32 -12.98
CA LEU A 33 -4.56 3.63 -13.25
C LEU A 33 -3.52 4.53 -13.92
N PRO A 34 -3.94 5.61 -14.59
CA PRO A 34 -3.01 6.59 -15.12
C PRO A 34 -2.17 7.28 -14.03
N TRP A 35 -0.84 7.34 -14.22
CA TRP A 35 0.07 7.98 -13.24
C TRP A 35 0.63 9.33 -13.70
N PHE A 36 1.00 9.45 -14.98
CA PHE A 36 1.65 10.64 -15.54
C PHE A 36 0.89 11.17 -16.76
N SER A 37 1.30 12.33 -17.29
CA SER A 37 0.65 13.12 -18.35
C SER A 37 0.14 12.33 -19.55
N ASN A 38 0.81 11.25 -19.91
CA ASN A 38 0.51 10.46 -21.11
C ASN A 38 -0.56 9.38 -20.89
N THR A 39 -1.33 9.45 -19.80
CA THR A 39 -2.40 8.49 -19.44
C THR A 39 -1.97 7.04 -19.23
N PHE A 40 -0.69 6.73 -19.43
CA PHE A 40 -0.13 5.40 -19.21
C PHE A 40 -0.19 5.02 -17.73
N SER A 41 -0.55 3.76 -17.50
CA SER A 41 -0.43 3.12 -16.20
C SER A 41 1.01 2.68 -15.91
N LEU A 42 1.33 2.33 -14.67
CA LEU A 42 2.66 1.83 -14.33
C LEU A 42 2.95 0.50 -15.03
N VAL A 43 1.93 -0.35 -15.21
CA VAL A 43 2.05 -1.59 -16.01
C VAL A 43 2.43 -1.28 -17.45
N ASP A 44 1.79 -0.27 -18.07
CA ASP A 44 2.11 0.10 -19.45
C ASP A 44 3.56 0.58 -19.57
N ILE A 45 4.00 1.39 -18.60
CA ILE A 45 5.38 1.89 -18.54
C ILE A 45 6.35 0.72 -18.33
N PHE A 46 6.04 -0.23 -17.46
CA PHE A 46 6.82 -1.45 -17.25
C PHE A 46 7.00 -2.24 -18.55
N ILE A 47 5.91 -2.48 -19.30
CA ILE A 47 5.95 -3.23 -20.56
C ILE A 47 6.82 -2.49 -21.58
N LEU A 48 6.64 -1.18 -21.72
CA LEU A 48 7.41 -0.34 -22.64
C LEU A 48 8.91 -0.34 -22.31
N TYR A 49 9.26 -0.16 -21.04
CA TYR A 49 10.65 -0.06 -20.60
C TYR A 49 11.36 -1.41 -20.50
N SER A 50 10.63 -2.52 -20.35
CA SER A 50 11.20 -3.87 -20.31
C SER A 50 11.97 -4.23 -21.59
N ILE A 51 11.63 -3.59 -22.71
CA ILE A 51 12.28 -3.79 -24.01
C ILE A 51 13.63 -3.05 -24.09
N ILE A 52 13.81 -1.98 -23.32
CA ILE A 52 14.93 -1.03 -23.48
C ILE A 52 15.87 -1.02 -22.27
N LYS A 53 15.33 -1.03 -21.05
CA LYS A 53 16.07 -0.96 -19.77
C LYS A 53 15.38 -1.82 -18.72
N PHE A 54 15.59 -3.12 -18.82
CA PHE A 54 14.94 -4.14 -17.98
C PHE A 54 15.09 -3.89 -16.47
N GLU A 55 16.28 -3.53 -15.99
CA GLU A 55 16.53 -3.28 -14.56
C GLU A 55 15.69 -2.13 -14.01
N ARG A 56 15.54 -1.04 -14.77
CA ARG A 56 14.71 0.10 -14.36
C ARG A 56 13.23 -0.17 -14.54
N ALA A 57 12.85 -1.05 -15.45
CA ALA A 57 11.46 -1.40 -15.67
C ALA A 57 10.83 -1.96 -14.39
N PHE A 58 11.55 -2.82 -13.65
CA PHE A 58 11.03 -3.43 -12.42
C PHE A 58 10.63 -2.43 -11.33
N LEU A 59 11.27 -1.26 -11.27
CA LEU A 59 10.90 -0.23 -10.31
C LEU A 59 9.42 0.15 -10.46
N TYR A 60 8.90 0.19 -11.69
CA TYR A 60 7.50 0.53 -11.93
C TYR A 60 6.52 -0.52 -11.38
N LEU A 61 6.93 -1.79 -11.18
CA LEU A 61 6.10 -2.83 -10.54
C LEU A 61 6.13 -2.79 -9.01
N TYR A 62 6.99 -1.98 -8.40
CA TYR A 62 7.16 -1.98 -6.95
C TYR A 62 5.91 -1.58 -6.17
N PRO A 63 5.05 -0.63 -6.63
CA PRO A 63 3.77 -0.36 -5.98
C PRO A 63 2.85 -1.58 -5.96
N PHE A 64 2.76 -2.31 -7.07
CA PHE A 64 2.02 -3.58 -7.14
C PHE A 64 2.57 -4.66 -6.20
N VAL A 65 3.89 -4.90 -6.24
CA VAL A 65 4.55 -5.88 -5.36
C VAL A 65 4.37 -5.50 -3.88
N SER A 66 4.53 -4.22 -3.56
CA SER A 66 4.28 -3.66 -2.23
C SER A 66 2.86 -3.93 -1.77
N GLY A 67 1.88 -3.65 -2.63
CA GLY A 67 0.46 -3.90 -2.37
C GLY A 67 0.17 -5.37 -2.06
N ILE A 68 0.73 -6.31 -2.83
CA ILE A 68 0.57 -7.75 -2.56
C ILE A 68 1.16 -8.17 -1.21
N ILE A 69 2.40 -7.74 -0.92
CA ILE A 69 3.07 -8.09 0.35
C ILE A 69 2.26 -7.55 1.54
N CYS A 70 1.84 -6.29 1.47
CA CYS A 70 1.01 -5.67 2.51
C CYS A 70 -0.38 -6.31 2.64
N LEU A 71 -0.94 -6.81 1.53
CA LEU A 71 -2.19 -7.56 1.54
C LEU A 71 -2.05 -8.87 2.32
N ILE A 72 -0.95 -9.60 2.10
CA ILE A 72 -0.63 -10.83 2.85
C ILE A 72 -0.49 -10.51 4.35
N GLY A 73 0.22 -9.43 4.70
CA GLY A 73 0.31 -8.98 6.10
C GLY A 73 -1.07 -8.71 6.69
N SER A 74 -1.89 -7.94 5.98
CA SER A 74 -3.26 -7.61 6.41
C SER A 74 -4.16 -8.84 6.59
N LEU A 75 -4.02 -9.84 5.72
CA LEU A 75 -4.77 -11.10 5.84
C LEU A 75 -4.34 -11.92 7.07
N LEU A 76 -3.06 -11.89 7.46
CA LEU A 76 -2.59 -12.60 8.66
C LEU A 76 -3.24 -12.08 9.93
N ILE A 77 -3.33 -10.75 10.10
CA ILE A 77 -3.97 -10.15 11.29
C ILE A 77 -5.49 -10.29 11.27
N MET A 78 -6.11 -10.40 10.08
CA MET A 78 -7.52 -10.75 9.95
C MET A 78 -7.79 -12.20 10.36
N TYR A 79 -6.87 -13.11 10.01
CA TYR A 79 -6.97 -14.53 10.35
C TYR A 79 -6.81 -14.77 11.85
N ASP A 80 -5.74 -14.24 12.45
CA ASP A 80 -5.51 -14.34 13.89
C ASP A 80 -4.77 -13.10 14.42
N ILE A 81 -5.24 -12.55 15.53
CA ILE A 81 -4.63 -11.40 16.18
C ILE A 81 -3.24 -11.71 16.75
N GLU A 82 -2.92 -12.98 17.04
CA GLU A 82 -1.59 -13.37 17.50
C GLU A 82 -0.50 -13.08 16.45
N TYR A 83 -0.83 -13.10 15.15
CA TYR A 83 0.10 -12.78 14.07
C TYR A 83 0.35 -11.28 13.86
N ARG A 84 -0.14 -10.43 14.75
CA ARG A 84 -0.04 -8.97 14.66
C ARG A 84 1.36 -8.45 14.35
N ILE A 85 2.38 -8.92 15.08
CA ILE A 85 3.76 -8.46 14.87
C ILE A 85 4.30 -8.94 13.53
N ASN A 86 3.99 -10.18 13.12
CA ASN A 86 4.39 -10.72 11.83
C ASN A 86 3.74 -9.92 10.69
N SER A 87 2.46 -9.58 10.81
CA SER A 87 1.75 -8.70 9.87
C SER A 87 2.44 -7.34 9.74
N VAL A 88 2.85 -6.73 10.85
CA VAL A 88 3.55 -5.45 10.86
C VAL A 88 4.90 -5.56 10.14
N ILE A 89 5.70 -6.59 10.44
CA ILE A 89 7.00 -6.83 9.78
C ILE A 89 6.82 -7.00 8.27
N ILE A 90 5.86 -7.84 7.86
CA ILE A 90 5.56 -8.06 6.44
C ILE A 90 5.13 -6.76 5.75
N SER A 91 4.28 -5.97 6.41
CA SER A 91 3.84 -4.68 5.87
C SER A 91 5.01 -3.71 5.73
N PHE A 92 5.97 -3.68 6.67
CA PHE A 92 7.19 -2.88 6.53
C PHE A 92 8.06 -3.32 5.34
N ILE A 93 8.20 -4.62 5.10
CA ILE A 93 8.91 -5.14 3.92
C ILE A 93 8.21 -4.64 2.64
N GLY A 94 6.89 -4.75 2.56
CA GLY A 94 6.10 -4.25 1.45
C GLY A 94 6.28 -2.74 1.24
N LEU A 95 6.15 -1.93 2.30
CA LEU A 95 6.36 -0.48 2.23
C LEU A 95 7.79 -0.10 1.86
N GLY A 96 8.78 -0.96 2.16
CA GLY A 96 10.16 -0.78 1.72
C GLY A 96 10.29 -0.70 0.20
N PHE A 97 9.66 -1.63 -0.53
CA PHE A 97 9.63 -1.58 -2.01
C PHE A 97 8.99 -0.31 -2.53
N LEU A 98 7.84 0.08 -1.98
CA LEU A 98 7.17 1.31 -2.40
C LEU A 98 8.04 2.54 -2.10
N THR A 99 8.71 2.58 -0.96
CA THR A 99 9.59 3.69 -0.57
C THR A 99 10.74 3.84 -1.56
N ILE A 100 11.38 2.74 -1.98
CA ILE A 100 12.42 2.77 -3.02
C ILE A 100 11.86 3.37 -4.31
N PHE A 101 10.67 2.93 -4.75
CA PHE A 101 10.02 3.49 -5.93
C PHE A 101 9.76 5.00 -5.80
N LEU A 102 9.21 5.45 -4.66
CA LEU A 102 8.93 6.86 -4.42
C LEU A 102 10.21 7.70 -4.43
N PHE A 103 11.32 7.20 -3.90
CA PHE A 103 12.60 7.94 -3.87
C PHE A 103 13.39 7.88 -5.17
N GLU A 104 13.30 6.81 -5.96
CA GLU A 104 14.04 6.70 -7.20
C GLU A 104 13.29 7.29 -8.39
N ILE A 105 11.98 7.02 -8.51
CA ILE A 105 11.19 7.39 -9.69
C ILE A 105 10.63 8.81 -9.57
N ILE A 106 10.10 9.23 -8.42
CA ILE A 106 9.49 10.57 -8.32
C ILE A 106 10.50 11.69 -8.60
N PRO A 107 11.73 11.67 -8.03
CA PRO A 107 12.74 12.69 -8.34
C PRO A 107 13.19 12.66 -9.81
N ALA A 108 13.26 11.47 -10.41
CA ALA A 108 13.63 11.31 -11.82
C ALA A 108 12.56 11.88 -12.76
N GLU A 109 11.30 11.82 -12.33
CA GLU A 109 10.14 12.32 -13.06
C GLU A 109 9.71 13.73 -12.58
N VAL A 110 10.57 14.51 -11.90
CA VAL A 110 10.25 15.85 -11.34
C VAL A 110 9.67 16.83 -12.37
N ASN A 111 10.03 16.67 -13.65
CA ASN A 111 9.46 17.47 -14.73
C ASN A 111 7.97 17.16 -15.01
N TYR A 112 7.46 16.04 -14.49
CA TYR A 112 6.10 15.55 -14.65
C TYR A 112 5.23 15.67 -13.39
N LEU A 113 5.76 16.24 -12.28
CA LEU A 113 4.98 16.64 -11.10
C LEU A 113 3.71 17.45 -11.43
N PRO A 114 3.71 18.43 -12.37
CA PRO A 114 2.47 19.14 -12.75
C PRO A 114 1.47 18.25 -13.51
N HIS A 115 1.84 17.02 -13.86
CA HIS A 115 1.05 16.08 -14.63
C HIS A 115 0.71 14.79 -13.87
N ILE A 116 0.82 14.82 -12.54
CA ILE A 116 0.40 13.73 -11.68
C ILE A 116 -1.09 13.42 -11.93
N GLN A 117 -1.40 12.15 -12.12
CA GLN A 117 -2.75 11.67 -12.35
C GLN A 117 -3.29 10.82 -11.19
N ILE A 118 -4.51 10.30 -11.36
CA ILE A 118 -5.29 9.62 -10.31
C ILE A 118 -4.54 8.44 -9.67
N GLY A 119 -3.76 7.68 -10.45
CA GLY A 119 -3.01 6.53 -9.96
C GLY A 119 -2.05 6.90 -8.84
N PHE A 120 -1.33 8.01 -8.96
CA PHE A 120 -0.45 8.50 -7.89
C PHE A 120 -1.23 8.80 -6.60
N TYR A 121 -2.35 9.52 -6.70
CA TYR A 121 -3.15 9.86 -5.53
C TYR A 121 -3.73 8.62 -4.85
N VAL A 122 -4.20 7.64 -5.64
CA VAL A 122 -4.66 6.34 -5.13
C VAL A 122 -3.51 5.62 -4.42
N CYS A 123 -2.31 5.61 -5.00
CA CYS A 123 -1.13 5.00 -4.40
C CYS A 123 -0.76 5.64 -3.05
N ILE A 124 -0.69 6.97 -2.99
CA ILE A 124 -0.36 7.70 -1.75
C ILE A 124 -1.46 7.49 -0.70
N SER A 125 -2.73 7.45 -1.10
CA SER A 125 -3.82 7.15 -0.17
C SER A 125 -3.71 5.73 0.39
N GLY A 126 -3.35 4.75 -0.44
CA GLY A 126 -3.11 3.37 -0.02
C GLY A 126 -1.92 3.25 0.94
N PHE A 127 -0.82 3.93 0.62
CA PHE A 127 0.36 4.02 1.49
C PHE A 127 0.03 4.58 2.88
N ILE A 128 -0.69 5.70 2.93
CA ILE A 128 -1.11 6.33 4.19
C ILE A 128 -2.03 5.40 4.98
N ALA A 129 -2.99 4.75 4.31
CA ALA A 129 -3.89 3.80 4.96
C ALA A 129 -3.15 2.62 5.59
N ILE A 130 -2.14 2.04 4.91
CA ILE A 130 -1.32 0.97 5.50
C ILE A 130 -0.55 1.47 6.71
N ILE A 131 0.07 2.66 6.66
CA ILE A 131 0.76 3.23 7.81
C ILE A 131 -0.18 3.39 9.00
N PHE A 132 -1.39 3.92 8.78
CA PHE A 132 -2.40 3.99 9.83
C PHE A 132 -2.78 2.60 10.37
N GLY A 133 -2.93 1.60 9.49
CA GLY A 133 -3.17 0.22 9.87
C GLY A 133 -2.07 -0.35 10.78
N ILE A 134 -0.80 -0.08 10.45
CA ILE A 134 0.37 -0.48 11.25
C ILE A 134 0.35 0.20 12.62
N ILE A 135 0.15 1.53 12.66
CA ILE A 135 0.13 2.29 13.92
C ILE A 135 -0.99 1.78 14.83
N MET A 136 -2.19 1.62 14.28
CA MET A 136 -3.35 1.11 15.04
C MET A 136 -3.12 -0.30 15.55
N SER A 137 -2.53 -1.16 14.72
CA SER A 137 -2.12 -2.52 15.10
C SER A 137 -1.18 -2.50 16.32
N LEU A 138 -0.15 -1.65 16.30
CA LEU A 138 0.81 -1.53 17.40
C LEU A 138 0.25 -0.88 18.67
N MET A 139 -0.76 -0.01 18.57
CA MET A 139 -1.36 0.68 19.71
C MET A 139 -2.27 -0.20 20.59
N ILE A 140 -2.66 -1.38 20.10
CA ILE A 140 -3.51 -2.30 20.87
C ILE A 140 -2.70 -2.86 22.04
N LYS A 141 -3.01 -2.40 23.26
CA LYS A 141 -2.58 -3.06 24.49
C LYS A 141 -3.50 -4.24 24.77
N GLU A 142 -2.91 -5.38 25.08
CA GLU A 142 -3.60 -6.54 25.67
C GLU A 142 -4.38 -6.14 26.92
#